data_AF-A0A9D7ID05-F1
#
_entry.id   AF-A0A9D7ID05-F1
#
_cell.length_a   1.000
_cell.length_b   1.000
_cell.length_c   1.000
_cell.angle_alpha   90.00
_cell.angle_beta   90.00
_cell.angle_gamma   90.00
#
_symmetry.space_group_name_H-M   'P 1'
#
loop_
_entity.id
_entity.type
_entity.pdbx_description
1 polymer ?
#
loop_
_entity_poly.entity_id
_entity_poly.type
_entity_poly.pdbx_seq_one_letter_code
_entity_poly.pdbx_strand_id
1 'polypeptide(L)'
;MDTSKPAATIKCWVELYSDSMYSWALHKTSNKEMAEDLVQDTFMAALQSINNFKGESNPKTWLFAILKNKINDHYRRSFRNPIISDISIFETLFDSNDQWKDEHRPQRWADETGHLLDNDEFQQILQNCMKKLPGNWFSAIQLKFMEEKNSELICQELEITPTNFWQILHRAKLKLRKCLELNWFKK
;
A
#
# COMPACT_ATOMS: atom_id res chain seq x y z
N MET A 1 -20.19 -18.07 -23.22
CA MET A 1 -19.58 -16.73 -23.42
C MET A 1 -18.86 -16.76 -24.74
N ASP A 2 -19.30 -15.97 -25.71
CA ASP A 2 -18.71 -15.94 -27.05
C ASP A 2 -17.41 -15.10 -27.02
N THR A 3 -16.25 -15.78 -27.11
CA THR A 3 -14.93 -15.13 -27.14
C THR A 3 -14.55 -14.63 -28.54
N SER A 4 -15.41 -14.80 -29.56
CA SER A 4 -15.15 -14.35 -30.94
C SER A 4 -15.06 -12.83 -31.08
N LYS A 5 -15.53 -12.06 -30.08
CA LYS A 5 -15.43 -10.59 -30.03
C LYS A 5 -14.76 -10.11 -28.73
N PRO A 6 -13.42 -10.19 -28.65
CA PRO A 6 -12.62 -9.76 -27.49
C PRO A 6 -13.02 -8.41 -26.89
N ALA A 7 -13.14 -7.39 -27.73
CA ALA A 7 -13.43 -6.02 -27.28
C ALA A 7 -14.82 -5.86 -26.65
N ALA A 8 -15.83 -6.55 -27.18
CA ALA A 8 -17.19 -6.47 -26.64
C ALA A 8 -17.29 -7.15 -25.27
N THR A 9 -16.63 -8.29 -25.11
CA THR A 9 -16.56 -9.02 -23.83
C THR A 9 -15.83 -8.20 -22.77
N ILE A 10 -14.68 -7.61 -23.09
CA ILE A 10 -13.94 -6.74 -22.16
C ILE A 10 -14.77 -5.52 -21.77
N LYS A 11 -15.47 -4.87 -22.71
CA LYS A 11 -16.34 -3.73 -22.40
C LYS A 11 -17.39 -4.09 -21.34
N CYS A 12 -18.05 -5.25 -21.48
CA CYS A 12 -19.01 -5.74 -20.50
C CYS A 12 -18.35 -5.97 -19.11
N TRP A 13 -17.13 -6.52 -19.09
CA TRP A 13 -16.40 -6.71 -17.83
C TRP A 13 -15.96 -5.42 -17.17
N VAL A 14 -15.62 -4.39 -17.96
CA VAL A 14 -15.34 -3.05 -17.44
C VAL A 14 -16.57 -2.53 -16.70
N GLU A 15 -17.75 -2.57 -17.32
CA GLU A 15 -19.00 -2.11 -16.69
C GLU A 15 -19.35 -2.89 -15.42
N LEU A 16 -19.08 -4.21 -15.39
CA LEU A 16 -19.45 -5.08 -14.28
C LEU A 16 -18.48 -5.06 -13.09
N TYR A 17 -17.18 -4.88 -13.34
CA TYR A 17 -16.15 -5.19 -12.34
C TYR A 17 -15.28 -4.00 -11.93
N SER A 18 -15.29 -2.89 -12.68
CA SER A 18 -14.40 -1.73 -12.42
C SER A 18 -14.52 -1.22 -11.00
N ASP A 19 -15.73 -1.01 -10.48
CA ASP A 19 -15.91 -0.45 -9.12
C ASP A 19 -15.32 -1.36 -8.03
N SER A 20 -15.52 -2.67 -8.18
CA SER A 20 -15.00 -3.65 -7.21
C SER A 20 -13.48 -3.77 -7.28
N MET A 21 -12.92 -3.69 -8.49
CA MET A 21 -11.48 -3.72 -8.72
C MET A 21 -10.82 -2.43 -8.25
N TYR A 22 -11.44 -1.28 -8.51
CA TYR A 22 -10.99 0.03 -8.03
C TYR A 22 -11.00 0.10 -6.51
N SER A 23 -12.11 -0.29 -5.86
CA SER A 23 -12.19 -0.31 -4.39
C SER A 23 -11.09 -1.17 -3.78
N TRP A 24 -10.81 -2.33 -4.39
CA TRP A 24 -9.74 -3.21 -3.94
C TRP A 24 -8.36 -2.61 -4.17
N ALA A 25 -8.08 -2.06 -5.36
CA ALA A 25 -6.81 -1.42 -5.68
C ALA A 25 -6.56 -0.16 -4.83
N LEU A 26 -7.60 0.62 -4.54
CA LEU A 26 -7.55 1.79 -3.69
C LEU A 26 -7.24 1.40 -2.25
N HIS A 27 -7.88 0.36 -1.72
CA HIS A 27 -7.54 -0.18 -0.40
C HIS A 27 -6.07 -0.60 -0.33
N LYS A 28 -5.53 -1.19 -1.40
CA LYS A 28 -4.13 -1.67 -1.46
C LYS A 28 -3.14 -0.51 -1.57
N THR A 29 -3.39 0.45 -2.44
CA THR A 29 -2.40 1.50 -2.77
C THR A 29 -2.57 2.78 -1.97
N SER A 30 -3.73 2.98 -1.33
CA SER A 30 -4.14 4.24 -0.70
C SER A 30 -3.95 5.49 -1.60
N ASN A 31 -3.93 5.29 -2.92
CA ASN A 31 -3.74 6.32 -3.93
C ASN A 31 -4.76 6.12 -5.06
N LYS A 32 -5.58 7.14 -5.32
CA LYS A 32 -6.66 7.07 -6.31
C LYS A 32 -6.14 6.94 -7.73
N GLU A 33 -5.17 7.77 -8.11
CA GLU A 33 -4.56 7.75 -9.45
C GLU A 33 -3.91 6.40 -9.70
N MET A 34 -3.14 5.89 -8.74
CA MET A 34 -2.51 4.57 -8.84
C MET A 34 -3.55 3.44 -8.95
N ALA A 35 -4.65 3.53 -8.20
CA ALA A 35 -5.71 2.53 -8.26
C ALA A 35 -6.42 2.54 -9.64
N GLU A 36 -6.71 3.71 -10.18
CA GLU A 36 -7.26 3.88 -11.53
C GLU A 36 -6.32 3.28 -12.59
N ASP A 37 -5.04 3.64 -12.54
CA ASP A 37 -4.02 3.15 -13.46
C ASP A 37 -3.93 1.62 -13.44
N LEU A 38 -3.86 1.02 -12.24
CA LEU A 38 -3.76 -0.43 -12.09
C LEU A 38 -4.99 -1.18 -12.63
N VAL A 39 -6.18 -0.61 -12.45
CA VAL A 39 -7.42 -1.19 -12.99
C VAL A 39 -7.44 -1.09 -14.52
N GLN A 40 -7.09 0.07 -15.07
CA GLN A 40 -6.99 0.26 -16.51
C GLN A 40 -5.99 -0.71 -17.13
N ASP A 41 -4.79 -0.78 -16.57
CA ASP A 41 -3.74 -1.70 -16.95
C ASP A 41 -4.20 -3.16 -16.91
N THR A 42 -5.03 -3.51 -15.93
CA THR A 42 -5.61 -4.86 -15.80
C THR A 42 -6.51 -5.19 -16.97
N PHE A 43 -7.43 -4.30 -17.35
CA PHE A 43 -8.30 -4.52 -18.50
C PHE A 43 -7.53 -4.54 -19.82
N MET A 44 -6.48 -3.73 -19.97
CA MET A 44 -5.60 -3.78 -21.12
C MET A 44 -4.87 -5.13 -21.24
N ALA A 45 -4.35 -5.65 -20.13
CA ALA A 45 -3.71 -6.96 -20.09
C ALA A 45 -4.73 -8.09 -20.33
N ALA A 46 -5.94 -7.96 -19.80
CA ALA A 46 -7.03 -8.90 -20.04
C ALA A 46 -7.41 -8.94 -21.51
N LEU A 47 -7.53 -7.79 -22.19
CA LEU A 47 -7.83 -7.71 -23.62
C LEU A 47 -6.76 -8.42 -24.46
N GLN A 48 -5.49 -8.24 -24.13
CA GLN A 48 -4.37 -8.90 -24.81
C GLN A 48 -4.35 -10.42 -24.59
N SER A 49 -4.86 -10.90 -23.46
CA SER A 49 -4.77 -12.31 -23.04
C SER A 49 -6.10 -13.07 -23.08
N ILE A 50 -7.20 -12.44 -23.51
CA ILE A 50 -8.54 -13.04 -23.47
C ILE A 50 -8.66 -14.31 -24.31
N ASN A 51 -7.90 -14.43 -25.40
CA ASN A 51 -7.86 -15.65 -26.21
C ASN A 51 -7.28 -16.85 -25.44
N ASN A 52 -6.50 -16.60 -24.38
CA ASN A 52 -5.95 -17.64 -23.50
C ASN A 52 -6.87 -17.97 -22.32
N PHE A 53 -7.96 -17.21 -22.14
CA PHE A 53 -8.91 -17.46 -21.07
C PHE A 53 -9.77 -18.68 -21.40
N LYS A 54 -9.48 -19.80 -20.73
CA LYS A 54 -10.14 -21.11 -20.97
C LYS A 54 -11.57 -21.20 -20.44
N GLY A 55 -12.07 -20.20 -19.72
CA GLY A 55 -13.40 -20.22 -19.10
C GLY A 55 -13.54 -21.18 -17.90
N GLU A 56 -12.44 -21.77 -17.43
CA GLU A 56 -12.41 -22.69 -16.28
C GLU A 56 -12.59 -21.97 -14.93
N SER A 57 -12.49 -20.64 -14.92
CA SER A 57 -12.69 -19.80 -13.73
C SER A 57 -13.67 -18.67 -14.04
N ASN A 58 -14.28 -18.08 -13.00
CA ASN A 58 -15.11 -16.90 -13.17
C ASN A 58 -14.25 -15.74 -13.72
N PRO A 59 -14.70 -14.99 -14.74
CA PRO A 59 -14.00 -13.81 -15.26
C PRO A 59 -13.56 -12.83 -14.18
N LYS A 60 -14.38 -12.62 -13.14
CA LYS A 60 -14.04 -11.77 -12.00
C LYS A 60 -12.79 -12.30 -11.29
N THR A 61 -12.73 -13.58 -10.97
CA THR A 61 -11.57 -14.21 -10.32
C THR A 61 -10.31 -14.07 -11.18
N TRP A 62 -10.45 -14.27 -12.49
CA TRP A 62 -9.33 -14.11 -13.43
C TRP A 62 -8.81 -12.68 -13.50
N LEU A 63 -9.70 -11.68 -13.58
CA LEU A 63 -9.34 -10.25 -13.57
C LEU A 63 -8.66 -9.85 -12.25
N PHE A 64 -9.19 -10.31 -11.12
CA PHE A 64 -8.57 -10.05 -9.81
C PHE A 64 -7.21 -10.71 -9.67
N ALA A 65 -6.97 -11.87 -10.30
CA ALA A 65 -5.64 -12.48 -10.35
C ALA A 65 -4.65 -11.61 -11.14
N ILE A 66 -5.05 -11.06 -12.29
CA ILE A 66 -4.22 -10.13 -13.07
C ILE A 66 -3.93 -8.85 -12.25
N LEU A 67 -4.97 -8.25 -11.66
CA LEU A 67 -4.83 -7.04 -10.84
C LEU A 67 -3.91 -7.27 -9.63
N LYS A 68 -4.03 -8.43 -8.97
CA LYS A 68 -3.14 -8.82 -7.88
C LYS A 68 -1.68 -8.79 -8.31
N ASN A 69 -1.38 -9.39 -9.46
CA ASN A 69 -0.02 -9.43 -9.98
C ASN A 69 0.51 -8.02 -10.29
N LYS A 70 -0.33 -7.15 -10.88
CA LYS A 70 0.03 -5.75 -11.15
C LYS A 70 0.29 -4.94 -9.88
N ILE A 71 -0.51 -5.14 -8.83
CA ILE A 71 -0.28 -4.52 -7.51
C ILE A 71 1.06 -5.00 -6.93
N ASN A 72 1.34 -6.30 -7.01
CA ASN A 72 2.59 -6.86 -6.51
C ASN A 72 3.80 -6.33 -7.29
N ASP A 73 3.69 -6.20 -8.61
CA ASP A 73 4.71 -5.58 -9.44
C ASP A 73 4.92 -4.10 -9.09
N HIS A 74 3.84 -3.36 -8.84
CA HIS A 74 3.90 -1.97 -8.37
C HIS A 74 4.67 -1.86 -7.03
N TYR A 75 4.36 -2.74 -6.06
CA TYR A 75 5.10 -2.80 -4.81
C TYR A 75 6.58 -3.08 -5.06
N ARG A 76 6.92 -4.14 -5.81
CA ARG A 76 8.32 -4.50 -6.14
C ARG A 76 9.08 -3.36 -6.81
N ARG A 77 8.46 -2.65 -7.76
CA ARG A 77 9.07 -1.48 -8.42
C ARG A 77 9.42 -0.38 -7.41
N SER A 78 8.58 -0.18 -6.40
CA SER A 78 8.85 0.79 -5.33
C SER A 78 10.10 0.45 -4.50
N PHE A 79 10.52 -0.82 -4.45
CA PHE A 79 11.78 -1.23 -3.80
C PHE A 79 13.01 -1.13 -4.69
N ARG A 80 12.84 -1.13 -6.02
CA ARG A 80 13.96 -1.03 -6.99
C ARG A 80 14.52 0.38 -7.10
N ASN A 81 13.73 1.40 -6.75
CA ASN A 81 14.18 2.78 -6.67
C ASN A 81 14.53 3.08 -5.19
N PRO A 82 15.81 3.05 -4.80
CA PRO A 82 16.19 3.37 -3.43
C PRO A 82 15.82 4.82 -3.17
N ILE A 83 14.80 5.03 -2.36
CA ILE A 83 14.50 6.35 -1.82
C ILE A 83 15.66 6.67 -0.89
N ILE A 84 16.37 7.76 -1.23
CA ILE A 84 17.47 8.31 -0.44
C ILE A 84 16.98 8.34 1.00
N SER A 85 17.66 7.54 1.82
CA SER A 85 17.39 7.39 3.23
C SER A 85 17.27 8.76 3.86
N ASP A 86 16.12 9.02 4.49
CA ASP A 86 15.86 10.18 5.35
C ASP A 86 16.66 9.99 6.66
N ILE A 87 18.00 9.87 6.54
CA ILE A 87 18.98 9.68 7.64
C ILE A 87 18.76 10.76 8.70
N SER A 88 18.37 11.95 8.24
CA SER A 88 17.96 13.11 9.04
C SER A 88 16.96 12.77 10.16
N ILE A 89 16.00 11.87 9.94
CA ILE A 89 15.00 11.54 10.96
C ILE A 89 15.65 10.81 12.15
N PHE A 90 16.60 9.92 11.89
CA PHE A 90 17.26 9.15 12.95
C PHE A 90 18.16 10.04 13.80
N GLU A 91 18.96 10.91 13.16
CA GLU A 91 19.82 11.86 13.87
C GLU A 91 19.03 12.84 14.74
N THR A 92 17.79 13.15 14.35
CA THR A 92 16.91 14.00 15.15
C THR A 92 16.40 13.26 16.39
N LEU A 93 15.94 12.01 16.25
CA LEU A 93 15.21 11.28 17.30
C LEU A 93 16.12 10.58 18.32
N PHE A 94 17.29 10.10 17.88
CA PHE A 94 18.19 9.30 18.70
C PHE A 94 19.49 10.05 19.01
N ASP A 95 20.08 9.77 20.17
CA ASP A 95 21.41 10.24 20.53
C ASP A 95 22.53 9.37 19.93
N SER A 96 23.80 9.67 20.24
CA SER A 96 24.95 8.91 19.75
C SER A 96 25.05 7.47 20.26
N ASN A 97 24.20 7.08 21.23
CA ASN A 97 24.14 5.75 21.83
C ASN A 97 22.87 4.98 21.39
N ASP A 98 22.23 5.41 20.30
CA ASP A 98 20.96 4.87 19.79
C ASP A 98 19.81 4.92 20.83
N GLN A 99 19.89 5.79 21.83
CA GLN A 99 18.82 6.02 22.80
C GLN A 99 17.92 7.16 22.34
N TRP A 100 16.64 7.11 22.73
CA TRP A 100 15.73 8.22 22.50
C TRP A 100 16.23 9.49 23.20
N LYS A 101 16.30 10.60 22.47
CA LYS A 101 16.43 11.91 23.11
C LYS A 101 15.18 12.18 23.96
N ASP A 102 15.37 12.76 25.14
CA ASP A 102 14.27 12.98 26.10
C ASP A 102 13.10 13.76 25.49
N GLU A 103 13.38 14.77 24.65
CA GLU A 103 12.37 15.59 23.96
C GLU A 103 11.53 14.82 22.92
N HIS A 104 12.04 13.70 22.40
CA HIS A 104 11.42 12.92 21.33
C HIS A 104 10.93 11.54 21.78
N ARG A 105 11.13 11.21 23.06
CA ARG A 105 10.69 9.94 23.63
C ARG A 105 9.19 9.73 23.42
N PRO A 106 8.74 8.53 23.00
CA PRO A 106 7.32 8.25 22.84
C PRO A 106 6.57 8.51 24.14
N GLN A 107 5.65 9.46 24.09
CA GLN A 107 4.69 9.69 25.15
C GLN A 107 3.43 8.88 24.87
N ARG A 108 2.73 8.47 25.92
CA ARG A 108 1.37 7.95 25.76
C ARG A 108 0.52 9.08 25.16
N TRP A 109 -0.23 8.76 24.12
CA TRP A 109 -1.33 9.63 23.72
C TRP A 109 -2.24 9.76 24.94
N ALA A 110 -2.53 11.00 25.36
CA ALA A 110 -3.45 11.24 26.47
C ALA A 110 -4.83 10.72 26.04
N ASP A 111 -5.21 9.54 26.54
CA ASP A 111 -6.51 8.94 26.26
C ASP A 111 -7.61 9.76 26.92
N GLU A 112 -8.64 10.14 26.14
CA GLU A 112 -10.03 10.23 26.66
C GLU A 112 -11.13 10.30 25.59
N THR A 113 -10.82 10.16 24.30
CA THR A 113 -11.84 9.88 23.27
C THR A 113 -11.57 8.51 22.70
N GLY A 114 -12.20 7.46 23.23
CA GLY A 114 -12.00 6.04 22.86
C GLY A 114 -12.31 5.66 21.39
N HIS A 115 -12.33 6.65 20.50
CA HIS A 115 -12.79 6.62 19.13
C HIS A 115 -11.92 7.51 18.22
N LEU A 116 -10.61 7.65 18.50
CA LEU A 116 -9.70 8.44 17.63
C LEU A 116 -9.72 7.94 16.18
N LEU A 117 -9.89 6.62 15.99
CA LEU A 117 -10.04 6.03 14.67
C LEU A 117 -11.41 6.29 14.03
N ASP A 118 -12.44 6.64 14.80
CA ASP A 118 -13.75 7.00 14.26
C ASP A 118 -13.83 8.50 13.90
N ASN A 119 -12.78 9.27 14.21
CA ASN A 119 -12.68 10.65 13.81
C ASN A 119 -12.24 10.75 12.34
N ASP A 120 -13.14 11.23 11.47
CA ASP A 120 -12.89 11.42 10.04
C ASP A 120 -11.70 12.36 9.75
N GLU A 121 -11.48 13.40 10.56
CA GLU A 121 -10.34 14.31 10.40
C GLU A 121 -9.02 13.59 10.71
N PHE A 122 -8.99 12.79 11.78
CA PHE A 122 -7.82 11.98 12.11
C PHE A 122 -7.54 10.95 11.01
N GLN A 123 -8.57 10.26 10.51
CA GLN A 123 -8.44 9.31 9.41
C GLN A 123 -7.89 9.98 8.15
N GLN A 124 -8.35 11.19 7.80
CA GLN A 124 -7.81 11.93 6.67
C GLN A 124 -6.34 12.31 6.87
N ILE A 125 -5.95 12.75 8.07
CA ILE A 125 -4.55 13.08 8.39
C ILE A 125 -3.68 11.82 8.33
N LEU A 126 -4.15 10.71 8.90
CA LEU A 126 -3.46 9.42 8.84
C LEU A 126 -3.24 8.97 7.40
N GLN A 127 -4.28 9.01 6.57
CA GLN A 127 -4.21 8.68 5.15
C GLN A 127 -3.23 9.60 4.40
N ASN A 128 -3.26 10.89 4.67
CA ASN A 128 -2.30 11.84 4.09
C ASN A 128 -0.86 11.58 4.54
N CYS A 129 -0.66 11.21 5.80
CA CYS A 129 0.64 10.81 6.31
C CYS A 129 1.11 9.52 5.64
N MET A 130 0.23 8.53 5.44
CA MET A 130 0.52 7.28 4.73
C MET A 130 0.94 7.52 3.27
N LYS A 131 0.27 8.44 2.56
CA LYS A 131 0.64 8.83 1.19
C LYS A 131 2.02 9.49 1.08
N LYS A 132 2.50 10.15 2.14
CA LYS A 132 3.83 10.77 2.18
C LYS A 132 4.96 9.76 2.43
N LEU A 133 4.64 8.49 2.69
CA LEU A 133 5.69 7.49 2.85
C LEU A 133 6.32 7.15 1.50
N PRO A 134 7.64 6.88 1.51
CA PRO A 134 8.30 6.14 0.46
C PRO A 134 7.50 4.90 0.04
N GLY A 135 7.33 4.65 -1.27
CA GLY A 135 6.47 3.57 -1.76
C GLY A 135 6.86 2.18 -1.22
N ASN A 136 8.16 1.91 -1.06
CA ASN A 136 8.67 0.70 -0.41
C ASN A 136 8.24 0.59 1.06
N TRP A 137 8.28 1.70 1.81
CA TRP A 137 7.88 1.71 3.22
C TRP A 137 6.38 1.54 3.39
N PHE A 138 5.60 2.21 2.53
CA PHE A 138 4.15 2.07 2.48
C PHE A 138 3.75 0.62 2.19
N SER A 139 4.32 0.01 1.15
CA SER A 139 4.02 -1.37 0.76
C SER A 139 4.27 -2.36 1.90
N ALA A 140 5.39 -2.22 2.63
CA ALA A 140 5.71 -3.08 3.77
C ALA A 140 4.71 -2.91 4.94
N ILE A 141 4.31 -1.67 5.25
CA ILE A 141 3.28 -1.40 6.27
C ILE A 141 1.93 -1.96 5.84
N GLN A 142 1.52 -1.69 4.60
CA GLN A 142 0.24 -2.13 4.06
C GLN A 142 0.10 -3.65 4.16
N LEU A 143 1.09 -4.39 3.65
CA LEU A 143 1.09 -5.86 3.68
C LEU A 143 1.10 -6.40 5.12
N LYS A 144 1.81 -5.74 6.04
CA LYS A 144 1.94 -6.23 7.42
C LYS A 144 0.72 -5.92 8.30
N PHE A 145 0.18 -4.71 8.22
CA PHE A 145 -0.84 -4.22 9.14
C PHE A 145 -2.25 -4.22 8.56
N MET A 146 -2.42 -4.01 7.26
CA MET A 146 -3.74 -3.99 6.63
C MET A 146 -4.12 -5.36 6.05
N GLU A 147 -3.13 -6.15 5.61
CA GLU A 147 -3.34 -7.50 5.09
C GLU A 147 -2.96 -8.61 6.07
N GLU A 148 -2.43 -8.25 7.24
CA GLU A 148 -2.01 -9.17 8.31
C GLU A 148 -1.07 -10.30 7.83
N LYS A 149 -0.31 -10.06 6.76
CA LYS A 149 0.58 -11.09 6.21
C LYS A 149 1.77 -11.35 7.12
N ASN A 150 2.27 -12.58 7.05
CA ASN A 150 3.48 -12.97 7.74
C ASN A 150 4.71 -12.29 7.10
N SER A 151 5.66 -11.85 7.94
CA SER A 151 6.97 -11.34 7.53
C SER A 151 7.65 -12.20 6.48
N GLU A 152 7.64 -13.53 6.61
CA GLU A 152 8.30 -14.41 5.63
C GLU A 152 7.68 -14.30 4.23
N LEU A 153 6.35 -14.28 4.16
CA LEU A 153 5.62 -14.14 2.89
C LEU A 153 5.81 -12.74 2.29
N ILE A 154 5.84 -11.71 3.13
CA ILE A 154 6.10 -10.33 2.69
C ILE A 154 7.49 -10.22 2.07
N CYS A 155 8.51 -10.82 2.70
CA CYS A 155 9.87 -10.81 2.17
C CYS A 155 9.95 -11.50 0.80
N GLN A 156 9.25 -12.62 0.63
CA GLN A 156 9.16 -13.33 -0.66
C GLN A 156 8.41 -12.51 -1.72
N GLU A 157 7.27 -11.91 -1.35
CA GLU A 157 6.42 -11.16 -2.27
C GLU A 157 7.11 -9.88 -2.75
N LEU A 158 7.86 -9.21 -1.88
CA LEU A 158 8.59 -7.98 -2.17
C LEU A 158 10.03 -8.18 -2.66
N GLU A 159 10.53 -9.42 -2.66
CA GLU A 159 11.91 -9.77 -3.04
C GLU A 159 12.97 -9.04 -2.18
N ILE A 160 12.76 -8.98 -0.86
CA ILE A 160 13.66 -8.30 0.10
C ILE A 160 14.16 -9.23 1.21
N THR A 161 15.28 -8.87 1.84
CA THR A 161 15.80 -9.60 3.01
C THR A 161 15.02 -9.28 4.29
N PRO A 162 14.93 -10.21 5.26
CA PRO A 162 14.29 -9.96 6.55
C PRO A 162 14.88 -8.74 7.28
N THR A 163 16.21 -8.57 7.25
CA THR A 163 16.88 -7.43 7.87
C THR A 163 16.41 -6.10 7.26
N ASN A 164 16.34 -6.03 5.92
CA ASN A 164 15.84 -4.84 5.23
C ASN A 164 14.37 -4.57 5.57
N PHE A 165 13.53 -5.62 5.62
CA PHE A 165 12.13 -5.51 6.00
C PHE A 165 11.95 -4.86 7.39
N TRP A 166 12.67 -5.34 8.42
CA TRP A 166 12.58 -4.78 9.77
C TRP A 166 13.08 -3.33 9.84
N GLN A 167 14.17 -2.99 9.15
CA GLN A 167 14.66 -1.63 9.05
C GLN A 167 13.63 -0.70 8.41
N ILE A 168 13.00 -1.14 7.31
CA ILE A 168 11.94 -0.40 6.63
C ILE A 168 10.74 -0.21 7.56
N LEU A 169 10.28 -1.28 8.22
CA LEU A 169 9.13 -1.22 9.11
C LEU A 169 9.36 -0.24 10.27
N HIS A 170 10.56 -0.24 10.85
CA HIS A 170 10.95 0.69 11.91
C HIS A 170 10.94 2.14 11.40
N ARG A 171 11.62 2.40 10.27
CA ARG A 171 11.68 3.74 9.63
C ARG A 171 10.29 4.27 9.28
N ALA A 172 9.45 3.41 8.73
CA ALA A 172 8.08 3.74 8.34
C ALA A 172 7.23 4.16 9.54
N LYS A 173 7.31 3.43 10.67
CA LYS A 173 6.63 3.80 11.92
C LYS A 173 7.11 5.15 12.46
N LEU A 174 8.41 5.41 12.46
CA LEU A 174 8.96 6.69 12.93
C LEU A 174 8.50 7.86 12.06
N LYS A 175 8.48 7.70 10.73
CA LYS A 175 8.01 8.74 9.81
C LYS A 175 6.51 9.02 9.97
N LEU A 176 5.69 7.97 10.14
CA LEU A 176 4.28 8.12 10.45
C LEU A 176 4.08 8.87 11.77
N ARG A 177 4.80 8.49 12.82
CA ARG A 177 4.74 9.16 14.12
C ARG A 177 5.07 10.65 13.99
N LYS A 178 6.20 11.00 13.39
CA LYS A 178 6.61 12.40 13.18
C LYS A 178 5.55 13.18 12.39
N CYS A 179 4.95 12.55 11.38
CA CYS A 179 3.87 13.16 10.61
C CYS A 179 2.62 13.42 11.47
N LEU A 180 2.20 12.46 12.29
CA LEU A 180 1.06 12.62 13.19
C LEU A 180 1.33 13.66 14.30
N GLU A 181 2.54 13.69 14.86
CA GLU A 181 2.92 14.69 15.86
C GLU A 181 2.83 16.11 15.31
N LEU A 182 3.24 16.34 14.07
CA LEU A 182 3.20 17.66 13.45
C LEU A 182 1.79 18.09 13.00
N ASN A 183 0.97 17.15 12.52
CA ASN A 183 -0.32 17.50 11.89
C ASN A 183 -1.52 17.33 12.83
N TRP A 184 -1.39 16.58 13.93
CA TRP A 184 -2.47 16.31 14.87
C TRP A 184 -2.14 16.73 16.30
N PHE A 185 -1.03 16.24 16.87
CA PHE A 185 -0.76 16.44 18.31
C PHE A 185 -0.15 17.81 18.66
N LYS A 186 0.46 18.51 17.71
CA LYS A 186 0.97 19.89 17.87
C LYS A 186 0.04 20.94 17.23
N LYS A 187 -1.16 20.53 16.81
CA LYS A 187 -2.20 21.43 16.30
C LYS A 187 -2.92 22.13 17.47
#